data_AF-A0A0S8DY05-F1
#
_entry.id   AF-A0A0S8DY05-F1
#
_cell.length_a   1.000
_cell.length_b   1.000
_cell.length_c   1.000
_cell.angle_alpha   90.00
_cell.angle_beta   90.00
_cell.angle_gamma   90.00
#
_symmetry.space_group_name_H-M   'P 1'
#
loop_
_entity.id
_entity.type
_entity.pdbx_description
1 polymer ?
#
loop_
_entity_poly.entity_id
_entity_poly.type
_entity_poly.pdbx_seq_one_letter_code
_entity_poly.pdbx_strand_id
1 'polypeptide(L)'
;MNRVFIVAEAGVNHNGSLRVAKKMIEVAAAAGCDAIKFQTFRAENIVTKNASKTRYQIDNTDAGESQYEMLKKLELSPANHEELFSFCLKKKIMFMSTPFDEKSVDLLDNLGVRMFKV
;
A
#
# COMPACT_ATOMS: atom_id res chain seq x y z
N MET A 1 10.50 -24.83 -16.28
CA MET A 1 11.10 -24.53 -14.95
C MET A 1 10.22 -23.51 -14.26
N ASN A 2 9.82 -23.75 -13.01
CA ASN A 2 9.09 -22.74 -12.23
C ASN A 2 10.10 -21.75 -11.65
N ARG A 3 10.10 -20.53 -12.17
CA ARG A 3 10.88 -19.41 -11.63
C ARG A 3 10.19 -18.89 -10.36
N VAL A 4 10.98 -18.57 -9.33
CA VAL A 4 10.47 -17.90 -8.11
C VAL A 4 9.92 -16.52 -8.48
N PHE A 5 8.71 -16.22 -8.02
CA PHE A 5 8.08 -14.91 -8.20
C PHE A 5 8.37 -14.03 -6.99
N ILE A 6 9.09 -12.93 -7.19
CA ILE A 6 9.57 -12.05 -6.12
C ILE A 6 8.67 -10.82 -6.01
N VAL A 7 8.10 -10.62 -4.83
CA VAL A 7 7.26 -9.46 -4.51
C VAL A 7 7.99 -8.54 -3.54
N ALA A 8 8.22 -7.30 -3.93
CA ALA A 8 8.69 -6.24 -3.03
C ALA A 8 7.51 -5.70 -2.23
N GLU A 9 7.49 -5.90 -0.91
CA GLU A 9 6.45 -5.33 -0.04
C GLU A 9 6.76 -3.86 0.27
N ALA A 10 6.03 -2.95 -0.38
CA ALA A 10 6.04 -1.54 0.00
C ALA A 10 5.18 -1.30 1.24
N GLY A 11 4.03 -2.00 1.34
CA GLY A 11 3.10 -1.86 2.46
C GLY A 11 2.69 -0.40 2.64
N VAL A 12 2.89 0.11 3.86
CA VAL A 12 2.68 1.53 4.23
C VAL A 12 3.99 2.33 4.35
N ASN A 13 5.14 1.77 3.95
CA ASN A 13 6.46 2.39 4.14
C ASN A 13 6.65 3.69 3.35
N HIS A 14 5.72 4.03 2.47
CA HIS A 14 5.68 5.31 1.76
C HIS A 14 5.29 6.49 2.66
N ASN A 15 4.81 6.26 3.90
CA ASN A 15 4.45 7.31 4.85
C ASN A 15 3.45 8.33 4.27
N GLY A 16 2.43 7.85 3.54
CA GLY A 16 1.46 8.70 2.83
C GLY A 16 2.00 9.50 1.63
N SER A 17 3.31 9.40 1.33
CA SER A 17 3.93 10.18 0.26
C SER A 17 3.92 9.46 -1.08
N LEU A 18 3.16 9.99 -2.05
CA LEU A 18 3.16 9.51 -3.43
C LEU A 18 4.57 9.53 -4.06
N ARG A 19 5.39 10.53 -3.73
CA ARG A 19 6.78 10.63 -4.21
C ARG A 19 7.63 9.45 -3.72
N VAL A 20 7.52 9.13 -2.43
CA VAL A 20 8.24 7.99 -1.84
C VAL A 20 7.74 6.67 -2.43
N ALA A 21 6.42 6.49 -2.56
CA ALA A 21 5.82 5.31 -3.18
C ALA A 21 6.34 5.09 -4.62
N LYS A 22 6.40 6.14 -5.45
CA LYS A 22 7.01 6.06 -6.79
C LYS A 22 8.48 5.68 -6.72
N LYS A 23 9.25 6.24 -5.79
CA LYS A 23 10.67 5.88 -5.64
C LYS A 23 10.85 4.40 -5.28
N MET A 24 9.97 3.85 -4.44
CA MET A 24 9.96 2.42 -4.12
C MET A 24 9.69 1.56 -5.36
N ILE A 25 8.75 1.96 -6.24
CA ILE A 25 8.49 1.29 -7.52
C ILE A 25 9.77 1.27 -8.38
N GLU A 26 10.49 2.40 -8.47
CA GLU A 26 11.74 2.45 -9.23
C GLU A 26 12.79 1.48 -8.71
N VAL A 27 12.99 1.45 -7.39
CA VAL A 27 13.98 0.58 -6.74
C VAL A 27 13.59 -0.89 -6.90
N ALA A 28 12.32 -1.25 -6.69
CA ALA A 28 11.85 -2.63 -6.87
C ALA A 28 12.01 -3.11 -8.32
N ALA A 29 11.67 -2.26 -9.29
CA ALA A 29 11.86 -2.57 -10.70
C ALA A 29 13.36 -2.72 -11.05
N ALA A 30 14.21 -1.82 -10.57
CA ALA A 30 15.66 -1.89 -10.80
C ALA A 30 16.31 -3.11 -10.14
N ALA A 31 15.77 -3.57 -9.00
CA ALA A 31 16.20 -4.79 -8.31
C ALA A 31 15.74 -6.08 -9.01
N GLY A 32 14.91 -5.98 -10.05
CA GLY A 32 14.41 -7.14 -10.80
C GLY A 32 13.26 -7.89 -10.11
N CYS A 33 12.53 -7.25 -9.19
CA CYS A 33 11.33 -7.82 -8.61
C CYS A 33 10.23 -7.97 -9.67
N ASP A 34 9.42 -9.02 -9.55
CA ASP A 34 8.32 -9.28 -10.50
C ASP A 34 7.09 -8.42 -10.19
N ALA A 35 6.86 -8.14 -8.90
CA ALA A 35 5.80 -7.26 -8.44
C ALA A 35 6.25 -6.36 -7.29
N ILE A 36 5.54 -5.26 -7.11
CA ILE A 36 5.56 -4.44 -5.90
C ILE A 36 4.16 -4.40 -5.31
N LYS A 37 4.07 -4.62 -4.00
CA LYS A 37 2.80 -4.74 -3.28
C LYS A 37 2.58 -3.60 -2.30
N PHE A 38 1.42 -2.96 -2.41
CA PHE A 38 0.92 -1.93 -1.50
C PHE A 38 -0.19 -2.48 -0.58
N GLN A 39 -0.70 -1.62 0.29
CA GLN A 39 -1.90 -1.87 1.08
C GLN A 39 -2.96 -0.82 0.71
N THR A 40 -4.19 -1.27 0.49
CA THR A 40 -5.31 -0.40 0.14
C THR A 40 -6.37 -0.52 1.21
N PHE A 41 -6.60 0.58 1.93
CA PHE A 41 -7.56 0.63 3.02
C PHE A 41 -8.11 2.03 3.16
N ARG A 42 -9.25 2.15 3.83
CA ARG A 42 -9.74 3.42 4.38
C ARG A 42 -9.66 3.34 5.89
N ALA A 43 -8.95 4.27 6.52
CA ALA A 43 -8.73 4.24 7.97
C ALA A 43 -10.06 4.19 8.74
N GLU A 44 -11.08 4.88 8.23
CA GLU A 44 -12.44 4.89 8.78
C GLU A 44 -13.17 3.52 8.76
N ASN A 45 -12.76 2.60 7.88
CA ASN A 45 -13.39 1.29 7.74
C ASN A 45 -12.70 0.20 8.57
N ILE A 46 -11.43 0.39 8.93
CA ILE A 46 -10.60 -0.67 9.52
C ILE A 46 -10.28 -0.46 11.00
N VAL A 47 -10.45 0.75 11.52
CA VAL A 47 -10.25 1.05 12.94
C VAL A 47 -11.32 2.00 13.48
N THR A 48 -11.68 1.80 14.74
CA THR A 48 -12.53 2.76 15.45
C THR A 48 -11.71 4.00 15.84
N LYS A 49 -12.35 5.17 15.93
CA LYS A 49 -11.67 6.43 16.28
C LYS A 49 -10.96 6.39 17.64
N ASN A 50 -11.41 5.52 18.54
CA ASN A 50 -10.87 5.37 19.90
C ASN A 50 -9.96 4.14 20.04
N ALA A 51 -9.58 3.48 18.94
CA ALA A 51 -8.69 2.34 18.99
C ALA A 51 -7.32 2.76 19.54
N SER A 52 -6.89 2.11 20.62
CA SER A 52 -5.57 2.31 21.21
C SER A 52 -4.50 1.70 20.30
N LYS A 53 -3.36 2.40 20.19
CA LYS A 53 -2.20 1.87 19.49
C LYS A 53 -1.67 0.62 20.20
N THR A 54 -1.18 -0.33 19.41
CA THR A 54 -0.41 -1.47 19.95
C THR A 54 0.97 -1.01 20.41
N ARG A 55 1.63 -1.77 21.30
CA ARG A 55 2.90 -1.36 21.92
C ARG A 55 3.99 -0.98 20.90
N TYR A 56 4.19 -1.79 19.87
CA TYR A 56 5.15 -1.48 18.79
C TYR A 56 4.81 -0.19 18.04
N GLN A 57 3.53 0.15 17.89
CA GLN A 57 3.14 1.40 17.25
C GLN A 57 3.45 2.59 18.15
N ILE A 58 3.20 2.48 19.46
CA ILE A 58 3.56 3.52 20.44
C ILE A 58 5.07 3.79 20.40
N ASP A 59 5.90 2.74 20.30
CA ASP A 59 7.36 2.88 20.32
C ASP A 59 7.92 3.53 19.05
N ASN A 60 7.20 3.49 17.92
CA ASN A 60 7.70 3.92 16.60
C ASN A 60 6.97 5.13 16.00
N THR A 61 5.93 5.64 16.67
CA THR A 61 5.12 6.76 16.18
C THR A 61 4.82 7.73 17.32
N ASP A 62 4.16 8.85 17.03
CA ASP A 62 3.84 9.84 18.06
C ASP A 62 2.94 9.20 19.14
N ALA A 63 3.35 9.27 20.40
CA ALA A 63 2.61 8.70 21.52
C ALA A 63 1.26 9.42 21.77
N GLY A 64 1.10 10.65 21.27
CA GLY A 64 -0.11 11.46 21.44
C GLY A 64 -1.19 11.25 20.39
N GLU A 65 -0.90 10.61 19.25
CA GLU A 65 -1.91 10.39 18.19
C GLU A 65 -2.60 9.02 18.34
N SER A 66 -3.87 8.96 17.97
CA SER A 66 -4.66 7.72 17.91
C SER A 66 -4.21 6.79 16.77
N GLN A 67 -4.61 5.51 16.83
CA GLN A 67 -4.34 4.58 15.72
C GLN A 67 -5.04 5.03 14.43
N TYR A 68 -6.24 5.63 14.53
CA TYR A 68 -6.95 6.20 13.40
C TYR A 68 -6.16 7.33 12.73
N GLU A 69 -5.64 8.29 13.49
CA GLU A 69 -4.85 9.41 12.94
C GLU A 69 -3.58 8.93 12.25
N MET A 70 -2.88 7.97 12.86
CA MET A 70 -1.70 7.34 12.26
C MET A 70 -2.05 6.68 10.92
N LEU A 71 -3.08 5.83 10.89
CA LEU A 71 -3.51 5.16 9.65
C LEU A 71 -4.02 6.14 8.59
N LYS A 72 -4.69 7.22 9.01
CA LYS A 72 -5.20 8.23 8.08
C LYS A 72 -4.07 8.96 7.35
N LYS A 73 -2.92 9.15 8.00
CA LYS A 73 -1.70 9.70 7.36
C LYS A 73 -1.08 8.74 6.34
N LEU A 74 -1.30 7.44 6.50
CA LEU A 74 -0.77 6.40 5.62
C LEU A 74 -1.72 6.07 4.46
N GLU A 75 -2.98 6.49 4.55
CA GLU A 75 -3.99 6.27 3.52
C GLU A 75 -3.60 6.93 2.19
N LEU A 76 -3.65 6.17 1.10
CA LEU A 76 -3.51 6.68 -0.26
C LEU A 76 -4.90 6.89 -0.88
N SER A 77 -5.09 7.99 -1.59
CA SER A 77 -6.33 8.27 -2.30
C SER A 77 -6.50 7.34 -3.52
N PRO A 78 -7.74 7.18 -4.04
CA PRO A 78 -7.96 6.47 -5.30
C PRO A 78 -7.10 7.00 -6.46
N ALA A 79 -6.97 8.32 -6.58
CA ALA A 79 -6.10 8.96 -7.58
C ALA A 79 -4.62 8.59 -7.39
N ASN A 80 -4.14 8.47 -6.14
CA ASN A 80 -2.78 7.99 -5.87
C ASN A 80 -2.63 6.53 -6.35
N HIS A 81 -3.63 5.67 -6.13
CA HIS A 81 -3.59 4.28 -6.60
C HIS A 81 -3.58 4.19 -8.14
N GLU A 82 -4.41 4.98 -8.84
CA GLU A 82 -4.41 5.09 -10.31
C GLU A 82 -3.02 5.51 -10.84
N GLU A 83 -2.42 6.50 -10.19
CA GLU A 83 -1.12 7.03 -10.58
C GLU A 83 0.01 6.03 -10.33
N LEU A 84 0.00 5.32 -9.19
CA LEU A 84 0.97 4.28 -8.88
C LEU A 84 0.82 3.07 -9.80
N PHE A 85 -0.41 2.66 -10.09
CA PHE A 85 -0.69 1.59 -11.05
C PHE A 85 -0.13 1.93 -12.43
N SER A 86 -0.45 3.13 -12.94
CA SER A 86 0.09 3.63 -14.21
C SER A 86 1.62 3.73 -14.21
N PHE A 87 2.21 4.08 -13.06
CA PHE A 87 3.67 4.16 -12.93
C PHE A 87 4.33 2.78 -12.92
N CYS A 88 3.73 1.78 -12.28
CA CYS A 88 4.17 0.38 -12.33
C CYS A 88 4.17 -0.15 -13.78
N LEU A 89 3.12 0.14 -14.56
CA LEU A 89 3.06 -0.22 -15.99
C LEU A 89 4.24 0.38 -16.76
N LYS A 90 4.55 1.67 -16.55
CA LYS A 90 5.69 2.34 -17.19
C LYS A 90 7.03 1.73 -16.79
N LYS A 91 7.17 1.31 -15.53
CA LYS A 91 8.38 0.68 -14.99
C LYS A 91 8.44 -0.84 -15.25
N LYS A 92 7.43 -1.41 -15.93
CA LYS A 92 7.34 -2.82 -16.29
C LYS A 92 7.44 -3.77 -15.08
N ILE A 93 6.82 -3.37 -13.97
CA ILE A 93 6.68 -4.19 -12.75
C ILE A 93 5.20 -4.36 -12.45
N MET A 94 4.78 -5.54 -11.97
CA MET A 94 3.38 -5.78 -11.63
C MET A 94 2.99 -4.99 -10.38
N PHE A 95 1.87 -4.27 -10.45
CA PHE A 95 1.23 -3.69 -9.28
C PHE A 95 0.40 -4.76 -8.56
N MET A 96 0.60 -4.90 -7.26
CA MET A 96 -0.23 -5.71 -6.37
C MET A 96 -0.69 -4.88 -5.17
N SER A 97 -1.78 -5.30 -4.55
CA SER A 97 -2.20 -4.73 -3.26
C SER A 97 -2.95 -5.74 -2.39
N THR A 98 -2.98 -5.48 -1.09
CA THR A 98 -3.87 -6.13 -0.13
C THR A 98 -5.02 -5.16 0.20
N PRO A 99 -6.27 -5.41 -0.26
CA PRO A 99 -7.42 -4.63 0.16
C PRO A 99 -7.85 -5.04 1.57
N PHE A 100 -8.21 -4.06 2.40
CA PHE A 100 -8.71 -4.30 3.77
C PHE A 100 -10.21 -4.04 3.94
N ASP A 101 -10.89 -3.59 2.88
CA ASP A 101 -12.35 -3.38 2.86
C ASP A 101 -12.91 -3.60 1.45
N GLU A 102 -14.24 -3.77 1.34
CA GLU A 102 -14.92 -4.03 0.06
C GLU A 102 -14.69 -2.91 -0.97
N LYS A 103 -14.71 -1.65 -0.54
CA LYS A 103 -14.44 -0.51 -1.43
C LYS A 103 -13.01 -0.54 -1.99
N SER A 104 -12.07 -1.06 -1.22
CA SER A 104 -10.69 -1.26 -1.64
C SER A 104 -10.58 -2.40 -2.65
N VAL A 105 -11.40 -3.45 -2.53
CA VAL A 105 -11.53 -4.50 -3.56
C VAL A 105 -12.04 -3.88 -4.85
N ASP A 106 -13.15 -3.14 -4.80
CA ASP A 106 -13.77 -2.50 -5.97
C ASP A 106 -12.79 -1.54 -6.68
N LEU A 107 -12.04 -0.74 -5.93
CA LEU A 107 -11.04 0.16 -6.49
C LEU A 107 -9.97 -0.61 -7.28
N LEU A 108 -9.42 -1.67 -6.70
CA LEU A 108 -8.35 -2.46 -7.32
C LEU A 108 -8.84 -3.26 -8.52
N ASP A 109 -10.06 -3.78 -8.47
CA ASP A 109 -10.68 -4.49 -9.60
C ASP A 109 -10.91 -3.53 -10.79
N ASN A 110 -11.46 -2.34 -10.53
CA ASN A 110 -11.65 -1.29 -11.54
C ASN A 110 -10.33 -0.81 -12.17
N LEU A 111 -9.22 -0.83 -11.41
CA LEU A 111 -7.89 -0.53 -11.94
C LEU A 111 -7.33 -1.65 -12.84
N GLY A 112 -7.91 -2.85 -12.80
CA GLY A 112 -7.41 -4.01 -13.54
C GLY A 112 -6.26 -4.73 -12.83
N VAL A 113 -6.21 -4.67 -11.49
CA VAL A 113 -5.22 -5.44 -10.71
C VAL A 113 -5.48 -6.93 -10.86
N ARG A 114 -4.44 -7.68 -11.27
CA ARG A 114 -4.58 -9.10 -11.63
C ARG A 114 -4.42 -10.08 -10.48
N MET A 115 -3.94 -9.62 -9.34
CA MET A 115 -3.66 -10.48 -8.18
C MET A 115 -3.89 -9.71 -6.88
N PHE A 116 -4.78 -10.26 -6.05
CA PHE A 116 -5.05 -9.79 -4.69
C PHE A 116 -4.27 -10.63 -3.69
N LYS A 117 -3.69 -9.97 -2.68
CA LYS A 117 -3.13 -10.66 -1.51
C LYS A 117 -4.08 -10.50 -0.33
N VAL A 118 -4.43 -11.61 0.31
CA VAL A 118 -5.17 -11.67 1.59
C VAL A 118 -4.22 -12.05 2.70
#